data_AF-A0A8W7NZC0-F1
#
_entry.id   AF-A0A8W7NZC0-F1
#
_cell.length_a   1.000
_cell.length_b   1.000
_cell.length_c   1.000
_cell.angle_alpha   90.00
_cell.angle_beta   90.00
_cell.angle_gamma   90.00
#
_symmetry.space_group_name_H-M   'P 1'
#
loop_
_entity.id
_entity.type
_entity.pdbx_description
1 polymer ?
#
loop_
_entity_poly.entity_id
_entity_poly.type
_entity_poly.pdbx_seq_one_letter_code
_entity_poly.pdbx_strand_id
1 'polypeptide(L)'
;LVESLVKRIDKVHESIENQTSLVLSLLASLGLLTKLVEICPKGPDVTKLLLTAQSTELFGTISLLYAAVVPIGESIPPRTTSLAAATFNLLVTFANLNVETFQLAGDHCDLIDVLVYFNDQLSESQMTSNDE
;
A
#
# COMPACT_ATOMS: atom_id res chain seq x y z
N LEU A 1 2.20 -10.40 11.82
CA LEU A 1 1.59 -9.17 11.24
C LEU A 1 1.13 -9.41 9.81
N VAL A 2 2.01 -9.87 8.91
CA VAL A 2 1.66 -10.18 7.51
C VAL A 2 0.50 -11.17 7.39
N GLU A 3 0.54 -12.30 8.10
CA GLU A 3 -0.61 -13.25 8.13
C GLU A 3 -1.93 -12.59 8.57
N SER A 4 -1.86 -11.58 9.42
CA SER A 4 -3.02 -10.85 9.89
C SER A 4 -3.54 -9.85 8.85
N LEU A 5 -2.66 -9.33 7.99
CA LEU A 5 -3.03 -8.54 6.82
C LEU A 5 -3.67 -9.44 5.75
N VAL A 6 -3.03 -10.56 5.42
CA VAL A 6 -3.56 -11.55 4.45
C VAL A 6 -4.98 -11.98 4.82
N LYS A 7 -5.22 -12.41 6.06
CA LYS A 7 -6.55 -12.79 6.55
C LYS A 7 -7.60 -11.68 6.51
N ARG A 8 -7.18 -10.41 6.48
CA ARG A 8 -8.08 -9.26 6.37
C ARG A 8 -8.36 -8.90 4.92
N ILE A 9 -7.36 -9.04 4.05
CA ILE A 9 -7.51 -8.86 2.61
C ILE A 9 -8.44 -9.91 2.02
N ASP A 10 -8.34 -11.16 2.48
CA ASP A 10 -9.24 -12.26 2.09
C ASP A 10 -10.71 -12.00 2.46
N LYS A 11 -10.99 -11.04 3.36
CA LYS A 11 -12.36 -10.62 3.70
C LYS A 11 -12.89 -9.50 2.80
N VAL A 12 -12.07 -8.96 1.91
CA VAL A 12 -12.47 -7.99 0.90
C VAL A 12 -13.12 -8.73 -0.27
N HIS A 13 -14.25 -9.38 0.01
CA HIS A 13 -15.14 -9.95 -1.00
C HIS A 13 -16.35 -9.05 -1.27
N GLU A 14 -16.65 -8.12 -0.36
CA GLU A 14 -17.68 -7.09 -0.48
C GLU A 14 -17.03 -5.70 -0.51
N SER A 15 -17.72 -4.71 -1.06
CA SER A 15 -17.23 -3.33 -1.09
C SER A 15 -16.72 -2.88 0.28
N ILE A 16 -15.46 -2.43 0.33
CA ILE A 16 -14.81 -2.00 1.58
C ILE A 16 -15.50 -0.82 2.23
N GLU A 17 -16.32 -0.09 1.46
CA GLU A 17 -17.04 1.10 1.90
C GLU A 17 -18.05 0.81 2.99
N ASN A 18 -18.57 -0.41 3.03
CA ASN A 18 -19.50 -0.85 4.07
C ASN A 18 -18.76 -1.44 5.29
N GLN A 19 -17.46 -1.71 5.17
CA GLN A 19 -16.67 -2.44 6.17
C GLN A 19 -15.79 -1.51 7.01
N THR A 20 -16.41 -0.53 7.69
CA THR A 20 -15.70 0.53 8.45
C THR A 20 -14.63 0.00 9.41
N SER A 21 -14.94 -1.04 10.18
CA SER A 21 -14.00 -1.63 11.15
C SER A 21 -12.81 -2.31 10.49
N LEU A 22 -13.03 -2.99 9.36
CA LEU A 22 -11.98 -3.60 8.56
C LEU A 22 -11.05 -2.53 8.01
N VAL A 23 -11.61 -1.49 7.38
CA VAL A 23 -10.87 -0.35 6.81
C VAL A 23 -9.98 0.32 7.85
N LEU A 24 -10.53 0.66 9.02
CA LEU A 24 -9.77 1.29 10.09
C LEU A 24 -8.63 0.38 10.59
N SER A 25 -8.88 -0.93 10.68
CA SER A 25 -7.84 -1.88 11.10
C SER A 25 -6.73 -2.04 10.08
N LEU A 26 -7.05 -1.98 8.79
CA LEU A 26 -6.07 -2.01 7.70
C LEU A 26 -5.26 -0.72 7.67
N LEU A 27 -5.91 0.45 7.75
CA LEU A 27 -5.24 1.75 7.84
C LEU A 27 -4.29 1.82 9.04
N ALA A 28 -4.71 1.32 10.21
CA ALA A 28 -3.85 1.26 11.39
C ALA A 28 -2.64 0.33 11.18
N SER A 29 -2.83 -0.81 10.51
CA SER A 29 -1.75 -1.77 10.22
C SER A 29 -0.74 -1.19 9.22
N LEU A 30 -1.24 -0.53 8.16
CA LEU A 30 -0.41 0.16 7.17
C LEU A 30 0.36 1.32 7.83
N GLY A 31 -0.32 2.16 8.61
CA GLY A 31 0.32 3.28 9.32
C GLY A 31 1.40 2.82 10.32
N LEU A 32 1.16 1.71 11.03
CA LEU A 32 2.17 1.11 11.90
C LEU A 32 3.38 0.61 11.10
N LEU A 33 3.16 -0.09 9.98
CA LEU A 33 4.23 -0.52 9.09
C LEU A 33 5.03 0.67 8.57
N THR A 34 4.37 1.73 8.11
CA THR A 34 5.03 2.94 7.62
C THR A 34 5.93 3.53 8.71
N LYS A 35 5.42 3.64 9.94
CA LYS A 35 6.22 4.15 11.07
C LYS A 35 7.40 3.24 11.41
N LEU A 36 7.24 1.92 11.36
CA LEU A 36 8.34 0.97 11.59
C LEU A 36 9.45 1.10 10.54
N VAL A 37 9.07 1.32 9.28
CA VAL A 37 9.99 1.56 8.17
C VAL A 37 10.71 2.91 8.36
N GLU A 38 10.00 3.97 8.75
CA GLU A 38 10.58 5.30 9.00
C GLU A 38 11.62 5.32 10.13
N ILE A 39 11.38 4.59 11.23
CA ILE A 39 12.29 4.55 12.38
C ILE A 39 13.45 3.56 12.20
N CYS A 40 13.49 2.84 11.08
CA CYS A 40 14.56 1.88 10.82
C CYS A 40 15.91 2.63 10.75
N PRO A 41 16.92 2.24 11.55
CA PRO A 41 18.18 2.96 11.59
C PRO A 41 18.89 2.89 10.23
N LYS A 42 19.38 4.03 9.75
CA LYS A 42 20.12 4.12 8.48
C LYS A 42 21.47 3.39 8.64
N GLY A 43 21.69 2.34 7.83
CA GLY A 43 22.87 1.47 7.95
C GLY A 43 22.63 0.08 7.32
N PRO A 44 23.52 -0.92 7.57
CA PRO A 44 23.38 -2.27 7.02
C PRO A 44 22.10 -3.00 7.43
N ASP A 45 21.39 -2.51 8.45
CA ASP A 45 20.10 -3.05 8.88
C ASP A 45 18.94 -2.64 7.95
N VAL A 46 19.09 -1.58 7.15
CA VAL A 46 18.08 -1.17 6.15
C VAL A 46 17.88 -2.27 5.10
N THR A 47 18.97 -2.86 4.63
CA THR A 47 18.93 -3.96 3.66
C THR A 47 18.27 -5.20 4.28
N LYS A 48 18.48 -5.46 5.58
CA LYS A 48 17.80 -6.58 6.27
C LYS A 48 16.30 -6.38 6.35
N LEU A 49 15.83 -5.16 6.62
CA LEU A 49 14.38 -4.90 6.67
C LEU A 49 13.72 -5.12 5.31
N LEU A 50 14.32 -4.60 4.23
CA LEU A 50 13.84 -4.81 2.86
C LEU A 50 13.88 -6.30 2.45
N LEU A 51 14.98 -6.99 2.73
CA LEU A 51 15.09 -8.44 2.49
C LEU A 51 14.07 -9.24 3.30
N THR A 52 13.80 -8.83 4.55
CA THR A 52 12.77 -9.45 5.38
C THR A 52 11.39 -9.23 4.79
N ALA A 53 11.09 -8.00 4.34
CA ALA A 53 9.83 -7.68 3.66
C ALA A 53 9.64 -8.51 2.39
N GLN A 54 10.70 -8.70 1.59
CA GLN A 54 10.68 -9.60 0.42
C GLN A 54 10.41 -11.06 0.84
N SER A 55 11.10 -11.55 1.87
CA SER A 55 10.96 -12.95 2.32
C SER A 55 9.61 -13.28 2.96
N THR A 56 8.84 -12.27 3.36
CA THR A 56 7.59 -12.45 4.13
C THR A 56 6.32 -12.25 3.30
N GLU A 57 6.42 -12.21 1.95
CA GLU A 57 5.29 -11.93 1.05
C GLU A 57 4.58 -10.59 1.36
N LEU A 58 5.22 -9.69 2.12
CA LEU A 58 4.61 -8.43 2.53
C LEU A 58 4.25 -7.60 1.31
N PHE A 59 5.14 -7.57 0.32
CA PHE A 59 4.90 -6.89 -0.95
C PHE A 59 3.76 -7.52 -1.75
N GLY A 60 3.70 -8.85 -1.87
CA GLY A 60 2.58 -9.54 -2.52
C GLY A 60 1.24 -9.30 -1.80
N THR A 61 1.27 -9.26 -0.46
CA THR A 61 0.10 -8.94 0.38
C THR A 61 -0.37 -7.50 0.14
N ILE A 62 0.56 -6.56 0.00
CA ILE A 62 0.27 -5.16 -0.33
C ILE A 62 -0.34 -5.06 -1.74
N SER A 63 0.24 -5.74 -2.74
CA SER A 63 -0.29 -5.78 -4.10
C SER A 63 -1.70 -6.39 -4.15
N LEU A 64 -1.95 -7.45 -3.37
CA LEU A 64 -3.28 -8.07 -3.27
C LEU A 64 -4.30 -7.15 -2.58
N LEU A 65 -3.91 -6.48 -1.49
CA LEU A 65 -4.76 -5.49 -0.83
C LEU A 65 -5.19 -4.42 -1.83
N TYR A 66 -4.24 -3.93 -2.62
CA TYR A 66 -4.49 -2.94 -3.66
C TYR A 66 -5.45 -3.47 -4.72
N ALA A 67 -5.21 -4.65 -5.29
CA ALA A 67 -6.12 -5.25 -6.28
C ALA A 67 -7.56 -5.39 -5.76
N ALA A 68 -7.72 -5.62 -4.45
CA ALA A 68 -9.02 -5.70 -3.79
C ALA A 68 -9.69 -4.34 -3.54
N VAL A 69 -8.95 -3.23 -3.60
CA VAL A 69 -9.48 -1.86 -3.51
C VAL A 69 -9.56 -1.12 -4.85
N VAL A 70 -9.12 -1.71 -5.98
CA VAL A 70 -9.32 -1.06 -7.28
C VAL A 70 -10.83 -0.96 -7.58
N PRO A 71 -11.39 0.24 -7.73
CA PRO A 71 -12.80 0.40 -8.03
C PRO A 71 -13.09 -0.02 -9.47
N ILE A 72 -14.23 -0.68 -9.67
CA ILE A 72 -14.80 -0.97 -10.99
C ILE A 72 -15.89 0.08 -11.24
N GLY A 73 -15.57 1.22 -11.87
CA GLY A 73 -16.57 2.27 -12.17
C GLY A 73 -16.03 3.71 -12.28
N GLU A 74 -16.94 4.69 -12.40
CA GLU A 74 -16.63 6.12 -12.71
C GLU A 74 -16.15 6.98 -11.53
N SER A 75 -16.29 6.54 -10.27
CA SER A 75 -15.77 7.28 -9.11
C SER A 75 -15.22 6.37 -8.01
N ILE A 76 -14.04 6.72 -7.49
CA ILE A 76 -13.37 5.99 -6.40
C ILE A 76 -13.97 6.43 -5.07
N PRO A 77 -14.52 5.51 -4.26
CA PRO A 77 -15.10 5.88 -2.98
C PRO A 77 -14.06 6.37 -1.94
N PRO A 78 -14.42 7.22 -0.97
CA PRO A 78 -13.45 7.90 -0.09
C PRO A 78 -12.57 7.00 0.77
N ARG A 79 -13.08 5.86 1.27
CA ARG A 79 -12.28 4.96 2.11
C ARG A 79 -11.31 4.15 1.27
N THR A 80 -11.72 3.81 0.06
CA THR A 80 -10.90 3.19 -0.99
C THR A 80 -9.71 4.08 -1.32
N THR A 81 -9.96 5.37 -1.57
CA THR A 81 -8.89 6.37 -1.75
C THR A 81 -7.97 6.45 -0.54
N SER A 82 -8.52 6.46 0.68
CA SER A 82 -7.72 6.54 1.92
C SER A 82 -6.80 5.33 2.12
N LEU A 83 -7.31 4.12 1.84
CA LEU A 83 -6.57 2.87 1.95
C LEU A 83 -5.45 2.78 0.91
N ALA A 84 -5.76 3.17 -0.32
CA ALA A 84 -4.81 3.17 -1.39
C ALA A 84 -3.71 4.24 -1.15
N ALA A 85 -4.07 5.41 -0.61
CA ALA A 85 -3.10 6.44 -0.21
C ALA A 85 -2.16 5.97 0.92
N ALA A 86 -2.70 5.29 1.94
CA ALA A 86 -1.88 4.72 3.01
C ALA A 86 -0.92 3.64 2.48
N THR A 87 -1.38 2.83 1.52
CA THR A 87 -0.59 1.80 0.87
C THR A 87 0.53 2.40 0.02
N PHE A 88 0.23 3.43 -0.78
CA PHE A 88 1.23 4.19 -1.54
C PHE A 88 2.29 4.81 -0.64
N ASN A 89 1.88 5.47 0.45
CA ASN A 89 2.80 6.06 1.40
C ASN A 89 3.77 5.02 1.98
N LEU A 90 3.28 3.83 2.34
CA LEU A 90 4.13 2.73 2.80
C LEU A 90 5.18 2.33 1.75
N LEU A 91 4.77 2.18 0.49
CA LEU A 91 5.67 1.81 -0.61
C LEU A 91 6.72 2.89 -0.89
N VAL A 92 6.33 4.16 -0.90
CA VAL A 92 7.27 5.29 -1.04
C VAL A 92 8.26 5.33 0.13
N THR A 93 7.80 5.08 1.37
CA THR A 93 8.70 5.01 2.53
C THR A 93 9.72 3.86 2.39
N PHE A 94 9.30 2.70 1.87
CA PHE A 94 10.23 1.60 1.56
C PHE A 94 11.21 1.96 0.44
N ALA A 95 10.75 2.61 -0.63
CA ALA A 95 11.60 3.06 -1.72
C ALA A 95 12.66 4.06 -1.23
N ASN A 96 12.25 5.00 -0.38
CA ASN A 96 13.13 6.02 0.21
C ASN A 96 14.18 5.45 1.18
N LEU A 97 13.99 4.23 1.70
CA LEU A 97 15.01 3.55 2.50
C LEU A 97 16.19 3.08 1.65
N ASN A 98 15.91 2.43 0.51
CA ASN A 98 16.93 2.01 -0.45
C ASN A 98 16.28 1.73 -1.81
N VAL A 99 16.42 2.67 -2.74
CA VAL A 99 15.77 2.62 -4.06
C VAL A 99 16.24 1.41 -4.87
N GLU A 100 17.54 1.11 -4.89
CA GLU A 100 18.08 -0.02 -5.68
C GLU A 100 17.54 -1.37 -5.19
N THR A 101 17.51 -1.59 -3.87
CA THR A 101 16.98 -2.82 -3.28
C THR A 101 15.46 -2.90 -3.45
N PHE A 102 14.77 -1.75 -3.38
CA PHE A 102 13.33 -1.68 -3.61
C PHE A 102 12.96 -1.95 -5.07
N GLN A 103 13.72 -1.45 -6.04
CA GLN A 103 13.52 -1.73 -7.47
C GLN A 103 13.69 -3.22 -7.78
N LEU A 104 14.72 -3.85 -7.23
CA LEU A 104 14.90 -5.30 -7.31
C LEU A 104 13.74 -6.07 -6.67
N ALA A 105 13.11 -5.53 -5.62
CA ALA A 105 11.89 -6.10 -5.05
C ALA A 105 10.67 -5.90 -5.96
N GLY A 106 10.58 -4.72 -6.57
CA GLY A 106 9.46 -4.29 -7.39
C GLY A 106 9.34 -5.05 -8.71
N ASP A 107 10.46 -5.39 -9.33
CA ASP A 107 10.53 -6.20 -10.56
C ASP A 107 9.91 -7.61 -10.40
N HIS A 108 9.74 -8.08 -9.16
CA HIS A 108 9.15 -9.39 -8.86
C HIS A 108 7.68 -9.37 -8.45
N CYS A 109 7.07 -8.19 -8.23
CA CYS A 109 5.75 -8.09 -7.59
C CYS A 109 4.82 -7.02 -8.20
N ASP A 110 5.12 -6.53 -9.42
CA ASP A 110 4.36 -5.49 -10.14
C ASP A 110 4.10 -4.21 -9.31
N LEU A 111 4.91 -3.98 -8.27
CA LEU A 111 4.74 -2.86 -7.34
C LEU A 111 4.90 -1.50 -8.01
N ILE A 112 5.73 -1.44 -9.06
CA ILE A 112 5.97 -0.23 -9.83
C ILE A 112 4.70 0.16 -10.60
N ASP A 113 4.00 -0.81 -11.19
CA ASP A 113 2.74 -0.55 -11.91
C ASP A 113 1.65 -0.07 -10.94
N VAL A 114 1.60 -0.65 -9.74
CA VAL A 114 0.71 -0.18 -8.66
C VAL A 114 1.01 1.28 -8.27
N LEU A 115 2.29 1.64 -8.14
CA LEU A 115 2.71 3.01 -7.81
C LEU A 115 2.39 4.00 -8.94
N VAL A 116 2.64 3.64 -10.19
CA VAL A 116 2.37 4.48 -11.37
C VAL A 116 0.89 4.73 -11.52
N TYR A 117 0.07 3.66 -11.48
CA TYR A 117 -1.39 3.78 -11.53
C TYR A 117 -1.91 4.70 -10.41
N PHE A 118 -1.36 4.57 -9.20
CA PHE A 118 -1.83 5.37 -8.08
C PHE A 118 -1.49 6.86 -8.21
N ASN A 119 -0.30 7.17 -8.73
CA ASN A 119 0.10 8.54 -8.98
C ASN A 119 -0.79 9.19 -10.05
N ASP A 120 -1.21 8.41 -11.06
CA ASP A 120 -2.13 8.84 -12.11
C ASP A 120 -3.54 9.09 -11.55
N GLN A 121 -4.10 8.15 -10.78
CA GLN A 121 -5.43 8.27 -10.18
C GLN A 121 -5.54 9.36 -9.10
N LEU A 122 -4.49 9.57 -8.30
CA LEU A 122 -4.43 10.70 -7.37
C LEU A 122 -4.37 12.03 -8.12
N SER A 123 -3.61 12.10 -9.21
CA SER A 123 -3.51 13.29 -10.05
C SER A 123 -4.87 13.64 -10.66
N GLU A 124 -5.62 12.64 -11.14
CA GLU A 124 -6.98 12.81 -11.65
C GLU A 124 -7.97 13.26 -10.56
N SER A 125 -7.92 12.65 -9.37
CA SER A 125 -8.82 13.00 -8.25
C SER A 125 -8.60 14.41 -7.69
N GLN A 126 -7.38 14.95 -7.78
CA GLN A 126 -7.08 16.34 -7.38
C GLN A 126 -7.53 17.36 -8.43
N MET A 127 -7.69 16.96 -9.69
CA MET A 127 -8.17 17.81 -10.78
C MET A 127 -9.68 18.07 -10.70
N THR A 128 -10.46 17.09 -10.22
CA THR A 128 -11.93 17.20 -10.09
C THR A 128 -12.39 18.02 -8.88
N SER A 129 -11.49 18.42 -7.98
CA SER A 129 -11.83 19.17 -6.75
C SER A 129 -11.63 20.68 -6.87
N ASN A 130 -11.18 21.20 -8.02
CA ASN A 130 -10.90 22.62 -8.25
C ASN A 130 -11.97 23.36 -9.07
N ASP A 131 -13.09 22.71 -9.40
CA ASP A 131 -14.19 23.29 -10.20
C ASP A 131 -15.50 23.51 -9.41
N GLU A 132 -15.44 23.67 -8.07
CA GLU A 132 -16.56 24.22 -7.25
C GLU A 132 -16.16 25.48 -6.47
#